data_AF-A5G0P0-F1
#
_entry.id   AF-A5G0P0-F1
#
_cell.length_a   1.000
_cell.length_b   1.000
_cell.length_c   1.000
_cell.angle_alpha   90.00
_cell.angle_beta   90.00
_cell.angle_gamma   90.00
#
_symmetry.space_group_name_H-M   'P 1'
#
loop_
_entity.id
_entity.type
_entity.pdbx_description
1 polymer ?
#
loop_
_entity_poly.entity_id
_entity_poly.type
_entity_poly.pdbx_seq_one_letter_code
_entity_poly.pdbx_strand_id
1 'polypeptide(L)'
;MVKICLDNKFLHRINGLRYARQPSCIIPASMGGSLPDYVFTKILGVDAFVVPYANFDEANHAPNENLRIDCFLAGIRTGAALLNQVGCAAAGV
;
A
#
# COMPACT_ATOMS: atom_id res chain seq x y z
N MET A 1 7.54 -2.30 9.11
CA MET A 1 8.62 -1.57 8.40
C MET A 1 8.59 -2.25 7.08
N VAL A 2 7.83 -1.70 6.16
CA VAL A 2 7.98 -2.14 4.79
C VAL A 2 8.81 -1.06 4.15
N LYS A 3 10.01 -1.46 3.76
CA LYS A 3 10.75 -0.71 2.77
C LYS A 3 9.89 -0.80 1.52
N ILE A 4 9.27 0.31 1.13
CA ILE A 4 8.78 0.39 -0.24
C ILE A 4 10.05 0.31 -1.07
N CYS A 5 10.29 -0.84 -1.70
CA CYS A 5 11.40 -0.97 -2.62
C CYS A 5 11.06 -0.03 -3.78
N LEU A 6 11.76 1.09 -3.90
CA LEU A 6 11.57 2.04 -5.00
C LEU A 6 11.86 1.37 -6.36
N ASP A 7 12.56 0.24 -6.34
CA ASP A 7 12.84 -0.62 -7.49
C ASP A 7 11.76 -1.70 -7.71
N ASN A 8 10.62 -1.64 -7.00
CA ASN A 8 9.53 -2.59 -7.17
C ASN A 8 8.87 -2.38 -8.54
N LYS A 9 8.78 -3.44 -9.35
CA LYS A 9 8.17 -3.40 -10.69
C LYS A 9 6.71 -2.91 -10.73
N PHE A 10 6.02 -2.95 -9.58
CA PHE A 10 4.66 -2.46 -9.43
C PHE A 10 4.57 -0.98 -9.02
N LEU A 11 5.68 -0.31 -8.68
CA LEU A 11 5.68 1.06 -8.17
C LEU A 11 5.02 2.07 -9.14
N HIS A 12 5.32 1.95 -10.44
CA HIS A 12 4.69 2.79 -11.48
C HIS A 12 3.17 2.57 -11.57
N ARG A 13 2.69 1.36 -11.26
CA ARG A 13 1.25 1.04 -11.28
C ARG A 13 0.55 1.55 -10.04
N ILE A 14 1.22 1.51 -8.89
CA ILE A 14 0.75 2.12 -7.63
C ILE A 14 0.60 3.64 -7.80
N ASN A 15 1.49 4.31 -8.53
CA ASN A 15 1.35 5.73 -8.87
C ASN A 15 0.11 6.06 -9.72
N GLY A 16 -0.48 5.06 -10.39
CA GLY A 16 -1.74 5.16 -11.12
C GLY A 16 -2.99 5.17 -10.23
N LEU A 17 -2.87 4.84 -8.94
CA LEU A 17 -3.97 4.84 -7.96
C LEU A 17 -4.29 6.26 -7.44
N ARG A 18 -4.35 7.24 -8.35
CA ARG A 18 -4.80 8.62 -8.09
C ARG A 18 -6.25 8.72 -7.62
N TYR A 19 -6.96 7.60 -7.49
CA TYR A 19 -8.40 7.54 -7.27
C TYR A 19 -8.85 7.55 -5.81
N ALA A 20 -7.96 7.76 -4.83
CA ALA A 20 -8.35 7.69 -3.42
C ALA A 20 -7.86 8.82 -2.50
N ARG A 21 -6.83 9.59 -2.87
CA ARG A 21 -6.39 10.78 -2.13
C ARG A 21 -5.98 11.90 -3.08
N GLN A 22 -6.17 13.13 -2.60
CA GLN A 22 -5.76 14.43 -3.16
C GLN A 22 -4.31 14.45 -3.75
N PRO A 23 -3.92 15.48 -4.54
CA PRO A 23 -2.97 15.39 -5.67
C PRO A 23 -1.53 14.94 -5.41
N SER A 24 -1.13 14.59 -4.20
CA SER A 24 0.23 14.17 -3.86
C SER A 24 0.20 12.96 -2.93
N CYS A 25 0.07 11.76 -3.50
CA CYS A 25 0.44 10.54 -2.81
C CYS A 25 1.94 10.61 -2.52
N ILE A 26 2.31 10.88 -1.27
CA ILE A 26 3.70 10.85 -0.81
C ILE A 26 4.03 9.38 -0.57
N ILE A 27 5.07 8.88 -1.25
CA ILE A 27 5.65 7.56 -1.01
C ILE A 27 6.78 7.74 -0.01
N PRO A 28 6.57 7.49 1.30
CA PRO A 28 7.66 7.57 2.27
C PRO A 28 8.68 6.47 1.96
N ALA A 29 9.98 6.82 2.00
CA ALA A 29 11.05 5.86 1.78
C ALA A 29 11.07 4.74 2.87
N SER A 30 10.52 5.01 4.06
CA SER A 30 10.40 4.06 5.17
C SER A 30 9.29 4.45 6.17
N MET A 31 8.84 3.49 6.99
CA MET A 31 7.91 3.67 8.11
C MET A 31 8.40 2.89 9.34
N GLY A 32 8.33 3.47 10.56
CA GLY A 32 9.01 2.96 11.76
C GLY A 32 8.51 1.66 12.43
N GLY A 33 7.34 1.12 12.09
CA GLY A 33 6.87 -0.19 12.61
C GLY A 33 7.70 -1.36 12.05
N SER A 34 7.45 -2.64 12.32
CA SER A 34 8.13 -3.82 11.70
C SER A 34 7.12 -4.80 11.07
N LEU A 35 7.47 -5.49 9.98
CA LEU A 35 6.69 -6.59 9.37
C LEU A 35 7.68 -7.67 8.86
N PRO A 36 7.31 -8.96 8.81
CA PRO A 36 8.20 -10.03 8.38
C PRO A 36 8.31 -10.17 6.83
N ASP A 37 8.42 -9.07 6.09
CA ASP A 37 8.45 -9.03 4.62
C ASP A 37 9.60 -9.82 3.98
N TYR A 38 10.64 -10.13 4.75
CA TYR A 38 11.77 -10.94 4.29
C TYR A 38 11.35 -12.34 3.85
N VAL A 39 10.24 -12.88 4.37
CA VAL A 39 9.71 -14.18 3.94
C VAL A 39 9.33 -14.13 2.46
N PHE A 40 8.64 -13.08 2.03
CA PHE A 40 8.25 -12.93 0.62
C PHE A 40 9.45 -12.55 -0.25
N THR A 41 10.21 -11.55 0.17
CA THR A 41 11.26 -10.96 -0.68
C THR A 41 12.54 -11.78 -0.74
N LYS A 42 13.00 -12.37 0.38
CA LYS A 42 14.28 -13.09 0.45
C LYS A 42 14.14 -14.61 0.33
N ILE A 43 13.07 -15.19 0.90
CA ILE A 43 12.87 -16.65 0.86
C ILE A 43 12.15 -17.04 -0.43
N LEU A 44 11.02 -16.39 -0.73
CA LEU A 44 10.20 -16.71 -1.90
C LEU A 44 10.64 -15.97 -3.18
N GLY A 45 11.47 -14.92 -3.07
CA GLY A 45 11.90 -14.11 -4.21
C GLY A 45 10.76 -13.31 -4.87
N VAL A 46 9.67 -13.03 -4.13
CA VAL A 46 8.49 -12.32 -4.62
C VAL A 46 8.55 -10.86 -4.17
N ASP A 47 8.26 -9.95 -5.10
CA ASP A 47 8.15 -8.52 -4.81
C ASP A 47 7.01 -8.23 -3.80
N ALA A 48 7.31 -7.43 -2.79
CA ALA A 48 6.34 -6.96 -1.81
C ALA A 48 6.27 -5.43 -1.78
N PHE A 49 5.09 -4.91 -1.49
CA PHE A 49 4.85 -3.48 -1.27
C PHE A 49 3.73 -3.31 -0.24
N VAL A 50 3.65 -2.14 0.38
CA VAL A 50 2.57 -1.77 1.31
C VAL A 50 1.80 -0.59 0.78
N VAL A 51 0.48 -0.64 0.98
CA VAL A 51 -0.44 0.44 0.66
C VAL A 51 -1.04 0.98 1.97
N PRO A 52 -0.75 2.23 2.36
CA PRO A 52 -1.31 2.80 3.57
C PRO A 52 -2.77 3.22 3.34
N TYR A 53 -3.71 2.61 4.07
CA TYR A 53 -5.13 2.98 3.99
C TYR A 53 -5.59 3.92 5.10
N ALA A 54 -4.95 3.87 6.26
CA ALA A 54 -5.39 4.61 7.43
C ALA A 54 -4.99 6.09 7.44
N ASN A 55 -5.58 6.82 8.37
CA ASN A 55 -5.14 8.15 8.77
C ASN A 55 -3.81 8.08 9.55
N PHE A 56 -3.04 9.18 9.54
CA PHE A 56 -1.69 9.17 10.13
C PHE A 56 -1.69 9.04 11.66
N ASP A 57 -2.80 9.40 12.30
CA ASP A 57 -3.06 9.43 13.73
C ASP A 57 -3.91 8.23 14.19
N GLU A 58 -3.86 7.11 13.47
CA GLU A 58 -4.62 5.89 13.79
C GLU A 58 -4.28 5.30 15.16
N ALA A 59 -3.11 5.62 15.72
CA ALA A 59 -2.66 5.21 17.05
C ALA A 59 -2.62 3.68 17.27
N ASN A 60 -2.10 2.92 16.29
CA ASN A 60 -1.89 1.47 16.40
C ASN A 60 -1.23 1.09 17.74
N HIS A 61 -1.77 0.06 18.40
CA HIS A 61 -1.27 -0.46 19.68
C HIS A 61 -1.33 0.53 20.85
N ALA A 62 -2.12 1.60 20.75
CA ALA A 62 -2.31 2.59 21.81
C ALA A 62 -3.81 2.83 22.09
N PRO A 63 -4.16 3.41 23.26
CA PRO A 63 -5.54 3.81 23.53
C PRO A 63 -6.08 4.79 22.48
N ASN A 64 -7.39 4.71 22.23
CA ASN A 64 -8.08 5.48 21.18
C ASN A 64 -7.56 5.21 19.76
N GLU A 65 -7.11 3.98 19.50
CA GLU A 65 -6.88 3.47 18.15
C GLU A 65 -8.12 3.73 17.28
N ASN A 66 -7.93 4.32 16.10
CA ASN A 66 -9.03 4.79 15.27
C ASN A 66 -8.75 4.65 13.78
N LEU A 67 -9.83 4.56 13.01
CA LEU A 67 -9.80 4.62 11.56
C LEU A 67 -10.94 5.52 11.08
N ARG A 68 -10.59 6.57 10.33
CA ARG A 68 -11.62 7.42 9.73
C ARG A 68 -12.45 6.66 8.70
N ILE A 69 -13.77 6.88 8.71
CA ILE A 69 -14.71 6.22 7.81
C ILE A 69 -14.39 6.48 6.33
N ASP A 70 -14.00 7.70 5.99
CA ASP A 70 -13.63 8.02 4.62
C ASP A 70 -12.31 7.38 4.19
N CYS A 71 -11.34 7.20 5.11
CA CYS A 71 -10.13 6.41 4.88
C CYS A 71 -10.47 4.92 4.67
N PHE A 72 -11.38 4.36 5.46
CA PHE A 72 -11.85 2.99 5.29
C PHE A 72 -12.51 2.78 3.90
N LEU A 73 -13.44 3.64 3.52
CA LEU A 73 -14.12 3.57 2.23
C LEU A 73 -13.17 3.83 1.05
N ALA A 74 -12.21 4.75 1.20
CA ALA A 74 -11.16 4.98 0.21
C ALA A 74 -10.23 3.77 0.09
N GLY A 75 -9.90 3.11 1.19
CA GLY A 75 -9.10 1.88 1.21
C GLY A 75 -9.76 0.75 0.42
N ILE A 76 -11.07 0.55 0.56
CA ILE A 76 -11.83 -0.44 -0.23
C ILE A 76 -11.69 -0.16 -1.73
N ARG A 77 -11.92 1.08 -2.16
CA ARG A 77 -11.82 1.48 -3.58
C ARG A 77 -10.39 1.32 -4.10
N THR A 78 -9.40 1.69 -3.28
CA THR A 78 -7.97 1.56 -3.62
C THR A 78 -7.59 0.10 -3.81
N GLY A 79 -7.97 -0.78 -2.88
CA GLY A 79 -7.69 -2.21 -2.96
C GLY A 79 -8.32 -2.86 -4.19
N ALA A 80 -9.59 -2.54 -4.47
CA ALA A 80 -10.27 -3.04 -5.67
C ALA A 80 -9.59 -2.56 -6.96
N ALA A 81 -9.23 -1.28 -7.04
CA ALA A 81 -8.54 -0.72 -8.20
C ALA A 81 -7.14 -1.33 -8.39
N LEU A 82 -6.38 -1.52 -7.30
CA LEU A 82 -5.06 -2.16 -7.32
C LEU A 82 -5.15 -3.60 -7.85
N LEU A 83 -6.07 -4.39 -7.29
CA LEU A 83 -6.28 -5.78 -7.73
C LEU A 83 -6.68 -5.85 -9.20
N ASN A 84 -7.58 -4.96 -9.64
CA ASN A 84 -7.97 -4.87 -11.05
C ASN A 84 -6.77 -4.52 -11.96
N GLN A 85 -5.98 -3.50 -11.61
CA GLN A 85 -4.81 -3.11 -12.41
C GLN A 85 -3.74 -4.20 -12.48
N VAL A 86 -3.48 -4.90 -11.36
CA VAL A 86 -2.52 -6.01 -11.33
C VAL A 86 -3.06 -7.21 -12.13
N GLY A 87 -4.35 -7.52 -11.99
CA GLY A 87 -5.01 -8.63 -12.67
C GLY A 87 -5.10 -8.45 -14.19
N CYS A 88 -5.60 -7.30 -14.66
CA CYS A 88 -5.71 -7.01 -16.10
C CYS A 88 -4.34 -7.07 -16.79
N ALA A 89 -3.31 -6.52 -16.15
CA ALA A 89 -1.98 -6.48 -16.74
C ALA A 89 -1.24 -7.84 -16.72
N ALA A 90 -1.72 -8.82 -15.96
CA ALA A 90 -1.26 -10.21 -16.07
C ALA A 90 -1.96 -10.97 -17.21
N ALA A 91 -3.10 -10.46 -17.70
CA ALA A 91 -3.92 -11.11 -18.73
C ALA A 91 -3.51 -10.78 -20.17
N GLY A 92 -2.61 -9.82 -20.41
CA GLY A 92 -2.11 -9.52 -21.77
C GLY A 92 -3.18 -9.04 -22.77
N VAL A 93 -4.30 -8.51 -22.27
CA VAL A 93 -5.34 -7.80 -23.04
C VAL A 93 -5.44 -6.35 -22.59
#